data_AF-A0A1H0L5I8-F1
#
_entry.id   AF-A0A1H0L5I8-F1
#
_cell.length_a   1.000
_cell.length_b   1.000
_cell.length_c   1.000
_cell.angle_alpha   90.00
_cell.angle_beta   90.00
_cell.angle_gamma   90.00
#
_symmetry.space_group_name_H-M   'P 1'
#
loop_
_entity.id
_entity.type
_entity.pdbx_description
1 polymer ?
#
loop_
_entity_poly.entity_id
_entity_poly.type
_entity_poly.pdbx_seq_one_letter_code
_entity_poly.pdbx_strand_id
1 'polypeptide(L)'
;MPRTRPAYPAVCHRQMVALVRAGRDPTDLAREFEPARQTIQNWVVEADRREGRRETKRSTADPGLTAAERDELVRLRRKNRQLKSAREPKVSAATFSRARVRGPAVGVFRFMSANRADLPIAAMARVLGVSKAGYYAWAKREPSARATADAALLKRIRILHLGSPRHTVRRASTLICTSRASGIFANASLG
;
A
#
# COMPACT_ATOMS: atom_id res chain seq x y z
N MET A 1 -37.89 3.82 39.45
CA MET A 1 -37.37 2.53 39.94
C MET A 1 -36.99 1.67 38.75
N PRO A 2 -35.71 1.28 38.54
CA PRO A 2 -35.36 0.35 37.47
C PRO A 2 -36.03 -1.00 37.74
N ARG A 3 -36.83 -1.49 36.78
CA ARG A 3 -37.49 -2.79 36.87
C ARG A 3 -36.45 -3.88 36.65
N THR A 4 -35.82 -4.36 37.72
CA THR A 4 -35.03 -5.59 37.68
C THR A 4 -35.98 -6.76 37.48
N ARG A 5 -35.85 -7.45 36.34
CA ARG A 5 -36.59 -8.68 36.09
C ARG A 5 -36.20 -9.71 37.17
N PRO A 6 -37.15 -10.53 37.66
CA PRO A 6 -36.84 -11.56 38.63
C PRO A 6 -35.74 -12.48 38.07
N ALA A 7 -34.78 -12.84 38.93
CA ALA A 7 -33.70 -13.74 38.53
C ALA A 7 -34.29 -15.07 38.06
N TYR A 8 -33.80 -15.59 36.93
CA TYR A 8 -34.26 -16.87 36.41
C TYR A 8 -34.11 -17.98 37.47
N PRO A 9 -35.09 -18.90 37.58
CA PRO A 9 -34.99 -20.03 38.49
C PRO A 9 -33.71 -20.84 38.25
N ALA A 10 -33.01 -21.20 39.31
CA ALA A 10 -31.73 -21.91 39.23
C ALA A 10 -31.82 -23.28 38.51
N VAL A 11 -33.01 -23.89 38.52
CA VAL A 11 -33.29 -25.15 37.80
C VAL A 11 -33.20 -24.94 36.28
N CYS A 12 -33.78 -23.86 35.76
CA CYS A 12 -33.72 -23.51 34.34
C CYS A 12 -32.28 -23.25 33.89
N HIS A 13 -31.52 -22.51 34.70
CA HIS A 13 -30.09 -22.28 34.46
C HIS A 13 -29.30 -23.60 34.35
N ARG A 14 -29.47 -24.53 35.30
CA ARG A 14 -28.77 -25.83 35.28
C ARG A 14 -29.18 -26.70 34.09
N GLN A 15 -30.47 -26.75 33.76
CA GLN A 15 -30.98 -27.54 32.64
C GLN A 15 -30.43 -27.03 31.30
N MET A 16 -30.38 -25.71 31.09
CA MET A 16 -29.84 -25.13 29.85
C MET A 16 -28.34 -25.42 29.70
N VAL A 17 -27.55 -25.31 30.77
CA VAL A 17 -26.12 -25.66 30.75
C VAL A 17 -25.92 -27.15 30.44
N ALA A 18 -26.75 -28.03 31.00
CA ALA A 18 -26.69 -29.46 30.70
C ALA A 18 -27.01 -29.78 29.23
N LEU A 19 -28.03 -29.13 28.65
CA LEU A 19 -28.43 -29.32 27.25
C LEU A 19 -27.37 -28.81 26.27
N VAL A 20 -26.74 -27.67 26.55
CA VAL A 20 -25.62 -27.17 25.73
C VAL A 20 -24.42 -28.10 25.80
N ARG A 21 -24.11 -28.64 26.99
CA ARG A 21 -23.03 -29.62 27.17
C ARG A 21 -23.32 -30.96 26.48
N ALA A 22 -24.59 -31.32 26.33
CA ALA A 22 -25.01 -32.46 25.52
C ALA A 22 -24.92 -32.21 24.00
N GLY A 23 -24.47 -31.01 23.57
CA GLY A 23 -24.20 -30.68 22.18
C GLY A 23 -25.33 -29.98 21.43
N ARG A 24 -26.39 -29.52 22.13
CA ARG A 24 -27.47 -28.74 21.51
C ARG A 24 -27.05 -27.30 21.28
N ASP A 25 -27.44 -26.72 20.14
CA ASP A 25 -27.08 -25.35 19.81
C ASP A 25 -27.85 -24.33 20.69
N PRO A 26 -27.16 -23.32 21.28
CA PRO A 26 -27.80 -22.29 22.08
C PRO A 26 -28.87 -21.45 21.34
N THR A 27 -28.86 -21.43 20.01
CA THR A 27 -29.88 -20.74 19.20
C THR A 27 -31.18 -21.54 19.15
N ASP A 28 -31.10 -22.86 19.01
CA ASP A 28 -32.26 -23.74 19.00
C ASP A 28 -32.90 -23.78 20.39
N LEU A 29 -32.08 -23.82 21.45
CA LEU A 29 -32.56 -23.74 22.83
C LEU A 29 -33.26 -22.40 23.13
N ALA A 30 -32.84 -21.29 22.51
CA ALA A 30 -33.52 -20.00 22.68
C ALA A 30 -34.84 -19.89 21.90
N ARG A 31 -35.10 -20.80 20.95
CA ARG A 31 -36.39 -20.90 20.24
C ARG A 31 -37.38 -21.78 21.00
N GLU A 32 -36.87 -22.85 21.60
CA GLU A 32 -37.67 -23.82 22.38
C GLU A 32 -37.94 -23.34 23.81
N PHE A 33 -36.99 -22.62 24.41
CA PHE A 33 -37.09 -22.10 25.77
C PHE A 33 -37.08 -20.57 25.76
N GLU A 34 -37.86 -19.95 26.67
CA GLU A 34 -37.97 -18.48 26.79
C GLU A 34 -36.65 -17.69 27.00
N PRO A 35 -35.56 -18.25 27.60
CA PRO A 35 -34.31 -17.51 27.73
C PRO A 35 -33.64 -17.20 26.40
N ALA A 36 -33.23 -15.94 26.21
CA ALA A 36 -32.50 -15.53 25.02
C ALA A 36 -31.13 -16.26 24.89
N ARG A 37 -30.71 -16.51 23.65
CA ARG A 37 -29.43 -17.17 23.30
C ARG A 37 -28.24 -16.62 24.09
N GLN A 38 -28.14 -15.30 24.19
CA GLN A 38 -27.03 -14.64 24.89
C GLN A 38 -27.01 -14.98 26.38
N THR A 39 -28.18 -15.13 27.00
CA THR A 39 -28.32 -15.51 28.41
C THR A 39 -27.85 -16.95 28.63
N ILE A 40 -28.22 -17.86 27.73
CA ILE A 40 -27.77 -19.27 27.74
C ILE A 40 -26.24 -19.35 27.59
N GLN A 41 -25.66 -18.56 26.68
CA GLN A 41 -24.19 -18.49 26.51
C GLN A 41 -23.49 -17.96 27.76
N ASN A 42 -24.02 -16.92 28.40
CA ASN A 42 -23.45 -16.36 29.62
C ASN A 42 -23.48 -17.38 30.77
N TRP A 43 -24.56 -18.15 30.88
CA TRP A 43 -24.70 -19.23 31.86
C TRP A 43 -23.70 -20.36 31.68
N VAL A 44 -23.41 -20.77 30.44
CA VAL A 44 -22.37 -21.77 30.15
C VAL A 44 -21.00 -21.23 30.58
N VAL A 45 -20.68 -19.99 30.22
CA VAL A 45 -19.43 -19.33 30.63
C VAL A 45 -19.31 -19.22 32.16
N GLU A 46 -20.40 -18.92 32.85
CA GLU A 46 -20.43 -18.87 34.32
C GLU A 46 -20.27 -20.26 34.95
N ALA A 47 -20.90 -21.29 34.39
CA ALA A 47 -20.77 -22.67 34.85
C ALA A 47 -19.34 -23.20 34.64
N ASP A 48 -18.73 -22.91 33.50
CA ASP A 48 -17.34 -23.28 33.19
C ASP A 48 -16.34 -22.56 34.10
N ARG A 49 -16.61 -21.30 34.45
CA ARG A 49 -15.85 -20.56 35.47
C ARG A 49 -15.99 -21.17 36.87
N ARG A 50 -17.20 -21.57 37.27
CA ARG A 50 -17.47 -22.16 38.59
C ARG A 50 -16.85 -23.54 38.76
N GLU A 51 -16.84 -24.33 37.70
CA GLU A 51 -16.30 -25.71 37.72
C GLU A 51 -14.80 -25.78 37.41
N GLY A 52 -14.12 -24.64 37.23
CA GLY A 52 -12.69 -24.60 36.96
C GLY A 52 -12.31 -25.15 35.57
N ARG A 53 -13.28 -25.56 34.75
CA ARG A 53 -13.10 -25.82 33.32
C ARG A 53 -12.97 -24.50 32.58
N ARG A 54 -11.90 -23.76 32.87
CA ARG A 54 -11.29 -22.98 31.82
C ARG A 54 -10.90 -24.00 30.76
N GLU A 55 -11.72 -24.13 29.70
CA GLU A 55 -11.11 -24.18 28.38
C GLU A 55 -9.95 -23.22 28.45
N THR A 56 -8.76 -23.73 28.17
CA THR A 56 -7.58 -22.97 27.81
C THR A 56 -8.02 -21.91 26.81
N LYS A 57 -8.55 -20.81 27.33
CA LYS A 57 -8.85 -19.58 26.63
C LYS A 57 -7.48 -19.05 26.36
N ARG A 58 -6.90 -19.62 25.29
CA ARG A 58 -5.65 -19.37 24.61
C ARG A 58 -5.05 -18.09 25.16
N SER A 59 -4.45 -18.20 26.34
CA SER A 59 -3.74 -17.10 26.94
C SER A 59 -2.57 -16.94 26.00
N THR A 60 -2.43 -15.75 25.47
CA THR A 60 -1.39 -15.29 24.54
C THR A 60 0.02 -15.32 25.13
N ALA A 61 0.30 -16.32 25.97
CA ALA A 61 1.57 -16.66 26.57
C ALA A 61 1.65 -18.19 26.61
N ASP A 62 2.38 -18.76 25.64
CA ASP A 62 2.70 -20.19 25.59
C ASP A 62 3.29 -20.67 26.93
N PRO A 63 2.68 -21.66 27.60
CA PRO A 63 3.30 -22.36 28.72
C PRO A 63 4.32 -23.42 28.25
N GLY A 64 4.90 -23.26 27.05
CA GLY A 64 5.85 -24.20 26.46
C GLY A 64 7.27 -23.66 26.24
N LEU A 65 7.50 -22.36 26.45
CA LEU A 65 8.84 -21.78 26.27
C LEU A 65 9.53 -21.64 27.64
N THR A 66 10.64 -22.34 27.80
CA THR A 66 11.57 -22.16 28.91
C THR A 66 12.09 -20.70 28.94
N ALA A 67 12.54 -20.23 30.10
CA ALA A 67 13.06 -18.85 30.24
C ALA A 67 14.19 -18.57 29.22
N ALA A 68 15.05 -19.56 28.97
CA ALA A 68 16.11 -19.50 27.97
C ALA A 68 15.59 -19.31 26.53
N GLU A 69 14.51 -19.99 26.15
CA GLU A 69 13.90 -19.83 24.83
C GLU A 69 13.24 -18.46 24.66
N ARG A 70 12.70 -17.88 25.74
CA ARG A 70 12.18 -16.51 25.73
C ARG A 70 13.29 -15.49 25.53
N ASP A 71 14.42 -15.66 26.21
CA ASP A 71 15.58 -14.77 26.08
C ASP A 71 16.19 -14.84 24.67
N GLU A 72 16.28 -16.03 24.09
CA GLU A 72 16.75 -16.20 22.71
C GLU A 72 15.74 -15.61 21.71
N LEU A 73 14.43 -15.73 21.93
CA LEU A 73 13.42 -15.04 21.13
C LEU A 73 13.56 -13.51 21.19
N VAL A 74 13.84 -12.95 22.37
CA VAL A 74 14.08 -11.51 22.53
C VAL A 74 15.34 -11.09 21.78
N ARG A 75 16.43 -11.88 21.89
CA ARG A 75 17.69 -11.65 21.18
C ARG A 75 17.50 -11.71 19.67
N LEU A 76 16.83 -12.74 19.16
CA LEU A 76 16.55 -12.93 17.74
C LEU A 76 15.64 -11.83 17.20
N ARG A 77 14.63 -11.40 17.97
CA ARG A 77 13.79 -10.23 17.60
C ARG A 77 14.59 -8.94 17.56
N ARG A 78 15.58 -8.77 18.45
CA ARG A 78 16.50 -7.61 18.42
C ARG A 78 17.39 -7.65 17.19
N LYS A 79 18.00 -8.80 16.88
CA LYS A 79 18.80 -9.02 15.66
C LYS A 79 17.96 -8.80 14.40
N ASN A 80 16.72 -9.32 14.36
CA ASN A 80 15.81 -9.09 13.23
C ASN A 80 15.46 -7.62 13.06
N ARG A 81 15.26 -6.87 14.14
CA ARG A 81 15.07 -5.40 14.07
C ARG A 81 16.32 -4.72 13.52
N GLN A 82 17.51 -5.09 13.99
CA GLN A 82 18.78 -4.54 13.49
C GLN A 82 19.00 -4.86 12.00
N LEU A 83 18.75 -6.10 11.59
CA LEU A 83 18.84 -6.52 10.20
C LEU A 83 17.79 -5.84 9.32
N LYS A 84 16.56 -5.64 9.81
CA LYS A 84 15.55 -4.85 9.11
C LYS A 84 15.99 -3.40 8.96
N SER A 85 16.50 -2.76 10.00
CA SER A 85 17.05 -1.40 9.91
C SER A 85 18.32 -1.28 9.06
N ALA A 86 19.08 -2.37 8.88
CA ALA A 86 20.25 -2.42 8.00
C ALA A 86 19.89 -2.70 6.54
N ARG A 87 18.80 -3.46 6.30
CA ARG A 87 18.21 -3.68 4.98
C ARG A 87 17.34 -2.53 4.52
N GLU A 88 16.79 -1.76 5.44
CA GLU A 88 16.19 -0.48 5.11
C GLU A 88 17.27 0.36 4.46
N PRO A 89 17.13 0.69 3.16
CA PRO A 89 18.10 1.55 2.51
C PRO A 89 18.03 2.87 3.28
N LYS A 90 19.13 3.22 3.96
CA LYS A 90 19.35 4.59 4.46
C LYS A 90 19.48 5.45 3.22
N VAL A 91 18.34 5.79 2.61
CA VAL A 91 18.37 6.58 1.40
C VAL A 91 18.76 7.98 1.84
N SER A 92 20.06 8.25 1.71
CA SER A 92 20.64 9.53 2.01
C SER A 92 19.94 10.57 1.16
N ALA A 93 19.56 11.69 1.78
CA ALA A 93 19.13 12.87 1.05
C ALA A 93 20.16 13.26 -0.04
N ALA A 94 21.45 12.87 0.11
CA ALA A 94 22.50 13.05 -0.89
C ALA A 94 22.27 12.27 -2.19
N THR A 95 21.69 11.07 -2.14
CA THR A 95 21.38 10.26 -3.33
C THR A 95 20.29 10.93 -4.17
N PHE A 96 19.35 11.61 -3.50
CA PHE A 96 18.28 12.34 -4.16
C PHE A 96 18.61 13.81 -4.42
N SER A 97 19.59 14.43 -3.75
CA SER A 97 19.98 15.82 -3.98
C SER A 97 20.87 16.00 -5.20
N ARG A 98 21.58 14.95 -5.65
CA ARG A 98 22.27 14.93 -6.96
C ARG A 98 21.30 14.95 -8.13
N ALA A 99 20.10 14.39 -7.93
CA ALA A 99 18.94 14.65 -8.77
C ALA A 99 18.14 15.78 -8.13
N ARG A 100 18.65 17.02 -8.13
CA ARG A 100 17.78 18.17 -7.95
C ARG A 100 16.80 18.17 -9.13
N VAL A 101 15.75 17.36 -9.04
CA VAL A 101 14.59 17.36 -9.93
C VAL A 101 13.83 18.64 -9.60
N ARG A 102 14.43 19.79 -9.92
CA ARG A 102 13.68 21.01 -10.22
C ARG A 102 13.09 20.77 -11.60
N GLY A 103 11.99 20.03 -11.60
CA GLY A 103 11.17 19.75 -12.76
C GLY A 103 9.73 19.56 -12.32
N PRO A 104 8.75 19.72 -13.23
CA PRO A 104 7.34 19.55 -12.91
C PRO A 104 7.10 18.22 -12.19
N ALA A 105 6.11 18.13 -11.30
CA ALA A 105 5.83 16.98 -10.42
C ALA A 105 5.93 15.60 -11.09
N VAL A 106 5.69 15.53 -12.41
CA VAL A 106 5.90 14.35 -13.26
C VAL A 106 7.33 13.79 -13.19
N GLY A 107 8.37 14.62 -13.12
CA GLY A 107 9.77 14.17 -13.05
C GLY A 107 10.07 13.39 -11.77
N VAL A 108 9.55 13.88 -10.63
CA VAL A 108 9.73 13.25 -9.31
C VAL A 108 9.03 11.89 -9.29
N PHE A 109 7.78 11.82 -9.79
CA PHE A 109 7.05 10.55 -9.81
C PHE A 109 7.58 9.54 -10.83
N ARG A 110 8.10 9.99 -11.99
CA ARG A 110 8.82 9.11 -12.93
C ARG A 110 10.05 8.49 -12.28
N PHE A 111 10.82 9.28 -11.55
CA PHE A 111 11.99 8.81 -10.82
C PHE A 111 11.60 7.81 -9.71
N MET A 112 10.52 8.07 -8.96
CA MET A 112 9.99 7.11 -7.98
C MET A 112 9.55 5.78 -8.62
N SER A 113 8.97 5.84 -9.83
CA SER A 113 8.54 4.63 -10.55
C SER A 113 9.73 3.80 -11.04
N ALA A 114 10.81 4.45 -11.49
CA ALA A 114 12.03 3.76 -11.91
C ALA A 114 12.74 3.01 -10.77
N ASN A 115 12.66 3.53 -9.54
CA ASN A 115 13.35 2.97 -8.37
C ASN A 115 12.42 2.11 -7.48
N ARG A 116 11.21 1.77 -7.94
CA ARG A 116 10.20 1.05 -7.14
C ARG A 116 10.57 -0.39 -6.77
N ALA A 117 11.50 -1.01 -7.51
CA ALA A 117 11.93 -2.38 -7.28
C ALA A 117 12.88 -2.48 -6.09
N ASP A 118 13.76 -1.49 -5.95
CA ASP A 118 14.83 -1.50 -4.95
C ASP A 118 14.45 -0.72 -3.69
N LEU A 119 13.58 0.29 -3.82
CA LEU A 119 13.24 1.20 -2.73
C LEU A 119 11.73 1.22 -2.46
N PRO A 120 11.30 1.15 -1.18
CA PRO A 120 9.90 1.30 -0.85
C PRO A 120 9.43 2.74 -1.15
N ILE A 121 8.30 2.86 -1.86
CA ILE A 121 7.68 4.14 -2.26
C ILE A 121 7.47 5.08 -1.07
N ALA A 122 7.18 4.55 0.12
CA ALA A 122 7.00 5.33 1.33
C ALA A 122 8.30 6.01 1.81
N ALA A 123 9.47 5.38 1.64
CA ALA A 123 10.74 5.99 1.98
C ALA A 123 11.08 7.11 0.97
N MET A 124 10.92 6.84 -0.32
CA MET A 124 11.15 7.83 -1.37
C MET A 124 10.25 9.06 -1.22
N ALA A 125 8.96 8.84 -0.91
CA ALA A 125 8.00 9.93 -0.69
C ALA A 125 8.42 10.88 0.45
N ARG A 126 8.91 10.32 1.58
CA ARG A 126 9.40 11.12 2.72
C ARG A 126 10.64 11.93 2.34
N VAL A 127 11.60 11.31 1.65
CA VAL A 127 12.87 11.99 1.32
C VAL A 127 12.69 13.02 0.20
N LEU A 128 11.80 12.77 -0.76
CA LEU A 128 11.51 13.67 -1.88
C LEU A 128 10.47 14.75 -1.52
N GLY A 129 9.89 14.73 -0.31
CA GLY A 129 8.88 15.71 0.12
C GLY A 129 7.56 15.64 -0.64
N VAL A 130 7.18 14.48 -1.18
CA VAL A 130 5.93 14.28 -1.94
C VAL A 130 4.97 13.34 -1.21
N SER A 131 3.66 13.53 -1.45
CA SER A 131 2.65 12.62 -0.89
C SER A 131 2.65 11.27 -1.62
N LYS A 132 2.62 10.18 -0.84
CA LYS A 132 2.37 8.81 -1.33
C LYS A 132 1.09 8.74 -2.17
N ALA A 133 0.03 9.42 -1.74
CA ALA A 133 -1.24 9.45 -2.47
C ALA A 133 -1.11 10.15 -3.83
N GLY A 134 -0.30 11.21 -3.90
CA GLY A 134 0.01 11.91 -5.15
C GLY A 134 0.72 11.02 -6.17
N TYR A 135 1.67 10.18 -5.71
CA TYR A 135 2.33 9.20 -6.58
C TYR A 135 1.34 8.17 -7.14
N TYR A 136 0.48 7.57 -6.31
CA TYR A 136 -0.49 6.59 -6.80
C TYR A 136 -1.58 7.21 -7.67
N ALA A 137 -1.99 8.44 -7.38
CA ALA A 137 -2.90 9.18 -8.24
C ALA A 137 -2.25 9.45 -9.61
N TRP A 138 -0.99 9.89 -9.63
CA TRP A 138 -0.24 10.09 -10.87
C TRP A 138 -0.03 8.77 -11.64
N ALA A 139 0.31 7.68 -10.95
CA ALA A 139 0.53 6.38 -11.58
C ALA A 139 -0.75 5.79 -12.18
N LYS A 140 -1.92 6.17 -11.66
CA LYS A 140 -3.24 5.78 -12.19
C LYS A 140 -3.75 6.72 -13.29
N ARG A 141 -3.16 7.90 -13.48
CA ARG A 141 -3.59 8.82 -14.54
C ARG A 141 -3.25 8.20 -15.87
N GLU A 142 -4.25 8.03 -16.72
CA GLU A 142 -4.02 7.69 -18.11
C GLU A 142 -3.24 8.82 -18.81
N PRO A 143 -2.39 8.48 -19.79
CA PRO A 143 -1.74 9.48 -20.63
C PRO A 143 -2.80 10.38 -21.26
N SER A 144 -2.65 11.70 -21.12
CA SER A 144 -3.56 12.64 -21.78
C SER A 144 -3.44 12.51 -23.30
N ALA A 145 -4.49 12.88 -24.04
CA ALA A 145 -4.49 12.82 -25.50
C ALA A 145 -3.25 13.51 -26.14
N ARG A 146 -2.80 14.63 -25.54
CA ARG A 146 -1.57 15.32 -25.95
C ARG A 146 -0.31 14.50 -25.67
N ALA A 147 -0.20 13.86 -24.51
CA ALA A 147 0.95 13.01 -24.19
C ALA A 147 1.05 11.78 -25.11
N THR A 148 -0.09 11.22 -25.50
CA THR A 148 -0.15 10.13 -26.49
C THR A 148 0.28 10.60 -27.87
N ALA A 149 -0.19 11.77 -28.30
CA ALA A 149 0.21 12.40 -29.56
C ALA A 149 1.72 12.73 -29.59
N ASP A 150 2.26 13.28 -28.50
CA ASP A 150 3.69 13.59 -28.36
C ASP A 150 4.55 12.31 -28.39
N ALA A 151 4.10 11.24 -27.74
CA ALA A 151 4.78 9.94 -27.80
C ALA A 151 4.81 9.36 -29.22
N ALA A 152 3.70 9.48 -29.95
CA ALA A 152 3.62 9.07 -31.35
C ALA A 152 4.55 9.92 -32.25
N LEU A 153 4.58 11.24 -32.04
CA LEU A 153 5.46 12.15 -32.75
C LEU A 153 6.93 11.84 -32.48
N LEU A 154 7.32 11.63 -31.22
CA LEU A 154 8.69 11.27 -30.85
C LEU A 154 9.13 9.93 -31.45
N LYS A 155 8.24 8.93 -31.51
CA LYS A 155 8.51 7.66 -32.18
C LYS A 155 8.79 7.87 -33.66
N ARG A 156 8.01 8.72 -34.32
CA ARG A 156 8.18 9.05 -35.75
C ARG A 156 9.48 9.81 -36.01
N ILE A 157 9.81 10.78 -35.17
CA ILE A 157 11.09 11.51 -35.23
C ILE A 157 12.26 10.54 -35.06
N ARG A 158 12.18 9.60 -34.11
CA ARG A 158 13.26 8.63 -33.87
C ARG A 158 13.46 7.70 -35.06
N ILE A 159 12.38 7.21 -35.68
CA ILE A 159 12.47 6.37 -36.90
C ILE A 159 13.14 7.15 -38.04
N LEU A 160 12.72 8.39 -38.28
CA LEU A 160 13.31 9.25 -39.30
C LEU A 160 14.79 9.56 -39.03
N HIS A 161 15.15 9.74 -37.75
CA HIS A 161 16.53 10.02 -37.36
C HIS A 161 17.45 8.80 -37.51
N LEU A 162 16.95 7.59 -37.21
CA LEU A 162 17.72 6.35 -37.36
C LEU A 162 17.89 5.92 -38.83
N GLY A 163 16.97 6.34 -39.71
CA GLY A 163 17.06 6.08 -41.16
C GLY A 163 18.00 7.01 -41.92
N SER A 164 18.59 8.03 -41.27
CA SER A 164 19.48 8.99 -41.92
C SER A 164 20.86 9.04 -41.24
N PRO A 165 21.88 8.35 -41.78
CA PRO A 165 23.24 8.36 -41.23
C PRO A 165 23.98 9.71 -41.37
N ARG A 166 23.31 10.83 -41.67
CA ARG A 166 23.95 12.07 -42.15
C ARG A 166 23.60 13.36 -41.39
N HIS A 167 23.01 13.28 -40.20
CA HIS A 167 22.66 14.49 -39.43
C HIS A 167 23.13 14.45 -37.98
N THR A 168 24.43 14.29 -37.78
CA THR A 168 25.10 14.86 -36.60
C THR A 168 25.94 16.05 -37.04
N VAL A 169 25.44 17.24 -36.73
CA VAL A 169 26.19 18.49 -36.55
C VAL A 169 26.91 19.08 -37.78
N ARG A 170 26.19 19.38 -38.87
CA ARG A 170 26.56 20.47 -39.79
C ARG A 170 25.38 20.80 -40.69
N ARG A 171 25.09 22.09 -40.89
CA ARG A 171 24.00 22.67 -41.74
C ARG A 171 22.69 23.06 -41.05
N ALA A 172 22.73 23.51 -39.81
CA ALA A 172 21.71 24.48 -39.34
C ALA A 172 22.03 25.92 -39.79
N SER A 173 23.27 26.25 -40.21
CA SER A 173 23.62 27.60 -40.68
C SER A 173 23.37 27.85 -42.18
N THR A 174 23.24 26.83 -43.03
CA THR A 174 23.24 27.05 -44.50
C THR A 174 21.85 27.07 -45.13
N LEU A 175 20.81 26.53 -44.47
CA LEU A 175 19.46 26.47 -45.04
C LEU A 175 18.54 27.64 -44.64
N ILE A 176 18.94 28.44 -43.64
CA ILE A 176 18.25 29.71 -43.32
C ILE A 176 18.73 30.85 -44.26
N CYS A 177 19.88 30.68 -44.92
CA CYS A 177 20.44 31.70 -45.83
C CYS A 177 19.93 31.57 -47.29
N THR A 178 19.66 30.35 -47.79
CA THR A 178 19.24 30.14 -49.19
C THR A 178 17.75 30.36 -49.45
N SER A 179 16.90 30.33 -48.40
CA SER A 179 15.47 30.63 -48.52
C SER A 179 15.15 32.14 -48.62
N ARG A 180 16.08 33.04 -48.25
CA ARG A 180 15.88 34.50 -48.33
C ARG A 180 16.48 35.14 -49.59
N ALA A 181 17.25 34.38 -50.37
CA ALA A 181 17.84 34.83 -51.63
C ALA A 181 16.97 34.53 -52.88
N SER A 182 15.97 33.66 -52.78
CA SER A 182 15.12 33.27 -53.93
C SER A 182 13.78 34.04 -54.02
N GLY A 183 13.57 35.06 -53.17
CA GLY A 183 12.33 35.83 -53.09
C GLY A 183 12.45 37.32 -53.41
N ILE A 184 13.62 37.81 -53.87
CA ILE A 184 13.86 39.26 -54.09
C ILE A 184 14.13 39.62 -55.57
N PHE A 185 14.30 38.66 -56.49
CA PHE A 185 14.58 38.92 -57.91
C PHE A 185 13.44 38.57 -58.88
N ALA A 186 12.18 38.76 -58.48
CA ALA A 186 11.03 38.57 -59.37
C ALA A 186 10.08 39.78 -59.41
N ASN A 187 10.58 41.00 -59.23
CA ASN A 187 9.78 42.20 -59.53
C ASN A 187 10.62 43.42 -59.95
N ALA A 188 11.43 43.26 -60.99
CA ALA A 188 12.09 44.38 -61.68
C ALA A 188 12.12 44.10 -63.20
N SER A 189 10.94 44.05 -63.80
CA SER A 189 10.73 44.12 -65.26
C SER A 189 9.26 44.46 -65.48
N LEU A 190 8.93 45.76 -65.43
CA LEU A 190 7.79 46.42 -66.08
C LEU A 190 7.85 47.91 -65.68
N GLY A 191 8.18 48.77 -66.64
CA GLY A 191 8.28 50.23 -66.48
C GLY A 191 9.49 50.78 -67.20
#